data_AF-A0A9D7RIH5-F1
#
_entry.id   AF-A0A9D7RIH5-F1
#
_cell.length_a   1.000
_cell.length_b   1.000
_cell.length_c   1.000
_cell.angle_alpha   90.00
_cell.angle_beta   90.00
_cell.angle_gamma   90.00
#
_symmetry.space_group_name_H-M   'P 1'
#
loop_
_entity.id
_entity.type
_entity.pdbx_description
1 polymer ?
#
loop_
_entity_poly.entity_id
_entity_poly.type
_entity_poly.pdbx_seq_one_letter_code
_entity_poly.pdbx_strand_id
1 'polypeptide(L)'
;MELLPIKRGIPVPTVRSTLTIYPFAEMQVGDCFDAPRDKGRNAHGKDMRQLSVAAAAASWAKRNKAAAKFSARLLDEHNVRCWRIA
;
A
#
# COMPACT_ATOMS: atom_id res chain seq x y z
N MET A 1 -25.19 -23.11 12.82
CA MET A 1 -23.96 -22.43 12.38
C MET A 1 -22.90 -22.75 13.41
N GLU A 2 -21.96 -23.64 13.12
CA GLU A 2 -20.89 -23.98 14.05
C GLU A 2 -19.71 -23.03 13.87
N LEU A 3 -19.09 -22.61 14.98
CA LEU A 3 -17.92 -21.74 14.97
C LEU A 3 -16.64 -22.55 14.75
N LEU A 4 -15.67 -21.95 14.05
CA LEU A 4 -14.36 -22.57 13.84
C LEU A 4 -13.56 -22.63 15.16
N PRO A 5 -12.90 -23.76 15.47
CA PRO A 5 -12.14 -23.92 16.72
C PRO A 5 -10.82 -23.11 16.71
N ILE A 6 -10.54 -22.40 17.81
CA ILE A 6 -9.32 -21.60 17.99
C ILE A 6 -8.19 -22.49 18.53
N LYS A 7 -7.07 -22.56 17.81
CA LYS A 7 -5.86 -23.28 18.25
C LYS A 7 -4.88 -22.33 18.94
N ARG A 8 -4.33 -22.74 20.09
CA ARG A 8 -3.37 -21.96 20.92
C ARG A 8 -2.01 -22.65 20.93
N GLY A 9 -0.94 -21.89 21.20
CA GLY A 9 0.42 -22.43 21.32
C GLY A 9 1.15 -22.71 20.00
N ILE A 10 0.60 -22.27 18.87
CA ILE A 10 1.30 -22.35 17.57
C ILE A 10 2.33 -21.21 17.50
N PRO A 11 3.61 -21.49 17.25
CA PRO A 11 4.63 -20.45 17.15
C PRO A 11 4.31 -19.49 16.00
N VAL A 12 4.42 -18.19 16.27
CA VAL A 12 4.19 -17.15 15.26
C VAL A 12 5.37 -17.13 14.30
N PRO A 13 5.16 -17.25 12.97
CA PRO A 13 6.26 -17.19 12.01
C PRO A 13 6.92 -15.82 12.07
N THR A 14 8.25 -15.79 12.00
CA THR A 14 9.01 -14.56 11.90
C THR A 14 8.76 -13.94 10.53
N VAL A 15 8.00 -12.85 10.49
CA VAL A 15 7.77 -12.11 9.26
C VAL A 15 9.00 -11.24 9.00
N ARG A 16 9.73 -11.48 7.91
CA ARG A 16 10.79 -10.57 7.46
C ARG A 16 10.12 -9.29 6.95
N SER A 17 10.31 -8.19 7.66
CA SER A 17 9.90 -6.86 7.19
C SER A 17 10.68 -6.55 5.92
N THR A 18 10.02 -6.56 4.76
CA THR A 18 10.64 -6.04 3.53
C THR A 18 10.76 -4.52 3.67
N LEU A 19 11.94 -4.00 3.29
CA LEU A 19 12.27 -2.58 3.23
C LEU A 19 11.15 -1.73 2.62
N THR A 20 11.07 -0.48 3.05
CA THR A 20 10.18 0.53 2.49
C THR A 20 10.46 0.68 0.99
N ILE A 21 9.54 0.18 0.15
CA ILE A 21 9.69 0.18 -1.32
C ILE A 21 9.40 1.57 -1.92
N TYR A 22 8.70 2.44 -1.18
CA TYR A 22 8.17 3.70 -1.71
C TYR A 22 8.83 4.92 -1.07
N PRO A 23 9.20 5.96 -1.84
CA PRO A 23 9.98 7.11 -1.38
C PRO A 23 9.15 8.15 -0.58
N PHE A 24 8.14 7.73 0.19
CA PHE A 24 7.18 8.65 0.83
C PHE A 24 7.81 9.70 1.75
N ALA A 25 8.94 9.38 2.38
CA ALA A 25 9.64 10.28 3.28
C ALA A 25 10.34 11.44 2.54
N GLU A 26 10.76 11.20 1.30
CA GLU A 26 11.52 12.15 0.48
C GLU A 26 10.61 13.03 -0.39
N MET A 27 9.40 12.54 -0.71
CA MET A 27 8.42 13.31 -1.50
C MET A 27 8.05 14.62 -0.82
N GLN A 28 8.02 15.71 -1.57
CA GLN A 28 7.44 17.01 -1.20
C GLN A 28 6.03 17.16 -1.77
N VAL A 29 5.26 18.15 -1.30
CA VAL A 29 3.92 18.42 -1.85
C VAL A 29 4.05 18.82 -3.32
N GLY A 30 3.36 18.10 -4.21
CA GLY A 30 3.48 18.23 -5.66
C GLY A 30 4.29 17.10 -6.32
N ASP A 31 5.14 16.41 -5.56
CA ASP A 31 5.94 15.31 -6.10
C ASP A 31 5.08 14.09 -6.44
N CYS A 32 5.59 13.29 -7.38
CA CYS A 32 5.01 12.00 -7.72
C CYS A 32 6.07 10.94 -8.03
N PHE A 33 5.68 9.67 -7.89
CA PHE A 33 6.45 8.53 -8.38
C PHE A 33 5.51 7.50 -9.04
N ASP A 34 6.09 6.67 -9.89
CA ASP A 34 5.40 5.60 -10.59
C ASP A 34 5.79 4.23 -10.04
N ALA A 35 4.80 3.35 -9.88
CA ALA A 35 4.97 1.97 -9.47
C ALA A 35 4.43 1.02 -10.54
N PRO A 36 5.14 -0.09 -10.83
CA PRO A 36 4.71 -1.04 -11.85
C PRO A 36 3.42 -1.76 -11.43
N ARG A 37 2.48 -1.87 -12.36
CA ARG A 37 1.15 -2.48 -12.22
C ARG A 37 1.21 -4.01 -12.40
N ASP A 38 1.97 -4.65 -11.54
CA ASP A 38 2.35 -6.08 -11.58
C ASP A 38 1.49 -7.00 -10.68
N LYS A 39 0.47 -6.46 -9.99
CA LYS A 39 -0.36 -7.24 -9.03
C LYS A 39 -1.72 -7.69 -9.58
N GLY A 40 -2.03 -7.36 -10.84
CA GLY A 40 -3.33 -7.68 -11.45
C GLY A 40 -4.52 -7.01 -10.75
N ARG A 41 -5.69 -7.64 -10.86
CA ARG A 41 -6.97 -7.14 -10.29
C ARG A 41 -7.54 -8.13 -9.27
N ASN A 42 -8.30 -7.64 -8.29
CA ASN A 42 -9.04 -8.51 -7.37
C ASN A 42 -10.37 -9.00 -7.97
N ALA A 43 -11.10 -9.81 -7.20
CA ALA A 43 -12.41 -10.35 -7.57
C ALA A 43 -13.47 -9.27 -7.91
N HIS A 44 -13.27 -8.03 -7.47
CA HIS A 44 -14.17 -6.90 -7.76
C HIS A 44 -13.64 -6.01 -8.91
N GLY A 45 -12.65 -6.49 -9.66
CA GLY A 45 -12.04 -5.76 -10.77
C GLY A 45 -11.20 -4.54 -10.35
N LYS A 46 -10.91 -4.36 -9.06
CA LYS A 46 -10.06 -3.26 -8.58
C LYS A 46 -8.58 -3.61 -8.77
N ASP A 47 -7.79 -2.61 -9.15
CA ASP A 47 -6.36 -2.79 -9.35
C ASP A 47 -5.62 -2.99 -8.03
N MET A 48 -4.92 -4.13 -7.91
CA MET A 48 -4.27 -4.51 -6.66
C MET A 48 -3.01 -3.71 -6.37
N ARG A 49 -2.32 -3.20 -7.40
CA ARG A 49 -1.15 -2.33 -7.19
C ARG A 49 -1.60 -0.97 -6.71
N GLN A 50 -2.65 -0.39 -7.33
CA GLN A 50 -3.23 0.88 -6.87
C GLN A 50 -3.67 0.81 -5.41
N LEU A 51 -4.41 -0.24 -5.03
CA LEU A 51 -4.82 -0.46 -3.64
C LEU A 51 -3.63 -0.60 -2.70
N SER A 52 -2.61 -1.37 -3.12
CA SER A 52 -1.39 -1.59 -2.34
C SER A 52 -0.61 -0.30 -2.09
N VAL A 53 -0.47 0.57 -3.10
CA VAL A 53 0.22 1.86 -2.97
C VAL A 53 -0.56 2.80 -2.07
N ALA A 54 -1.89 2.90 -2.26
CA ALA A 54 -2.75 3.73 -1.43
C ALA A 54 -2.73 3.30 0.05
N ALA A 55 -2.80 2.00 0.32
CA ALA A 55 -2.72 1.45 1.68
C ALA A 55 -1.36 1.71 2.33
N ALA A 56 -0.27 1.54 1.58
CA ALA A 56 1.08 1.82 2.07
C ALA A 56 1.26 3.31 2.40
N ALA A 57 0.77 4.20 1.54
CA ALA A 57 0.83 5.65 1.75
C ALA A 57 0.03 6.08 2.99
N ALA A 58 -1.20 5.58 3.15
CA ALA A 58 -2.02 5.84 4.34
C ALA A 58 -1.36 5.33 5.63
N SER A 59 -0.78 4.13 5.59
CA SER A 59 -0.03 3.56 6.72
C SER A 59 1.22 4.37 7.06
N TRP A 60 1.94 4.86 6.05
CA TRP A 60 3.09 5.74 6.25
C TRP A 60 2.68 7.08 6.87
N ALA A 61 1.64 7.73 6.35
CA ALA A 61 1.12 9.00 6.89
C ALA A 61 0.71 8.85 8.36
N LYS A 62 -0.05 7.80 8.69
CA LYS A 62 -0.48 7.52 10.08
C LYS A 62 0.70 7.36 11.05
N ARG A 63 1.81 6.77 10.61
CA ARG A 63 2.98 6.48 11.46
C ARG A 63 3.98 7.63 11.56
N ASN A 64 4.11 8.45 10.51
CA ASN A 64 5.20 9.41 10.39
C ASN A 64 4.74 10.87 10.35
N LYS A 65 3.64 11.15 9.63
CA LYS A 65 3.15 12.53 9.46
C LYS A 65 1.65 12.51 9.16
N ALA A 66 0.83 12.64 10.20
CA ALA A 66 -0.63 12.54 10.08
C ALA A 66 -1.25 13.58 9.13
N ALA A 67 -0.58 14.73 8.94
CA ALA A 67 -1.00 15.75 7.98
C ALA A 67 -0.66 15.40 6.52
N ALA A 68 0.23 14.45 6.28
CA ALA A 68 0.61 14.07 4.92
C ALA A 68 -0.55 13.36 4.22
N LYS A 69 -0.81 13.75 2.97
CA LYS A 69 -1.86 13.15 2.14
C LYS A 69 -1.27 12.71 0.82
N PHE A 70 -1.74 11.57 0.33
CA PHE A 70 -1.30 10.98 -0.92
C PHE A 70 -2.51 10.59 -1.77
N SER A 71 -2.35 10.60 -3.08
CA SER A 71 -3.32 10.10 -4.04
C SER A 71 -2.66 9.08 -4.94
N ALA A 72 -3.29 7.93 -5.18
CA ALA A 72 -2.79 6.92 -6.11
C ALA A 72 -3.83 6.65 -7.21
N ARG A 73 -3.41 6.75 -8.47
CA ARG A 73 -4.26 6.53 -9.65
C ARG A 73 -3.54 5.67 -10.67
N LEU A 74 -4.32 4.96 -11.49
CA LEU A 74 -3.80 4.33 -12.69
C LEU A 74 -3.35 5.43 -13.66
N LEU A 75 -2.13 5.31 -14.17
CA LEU A 75 -1.63 6.20 -15.22
C LEU A 75 -1.91 5.60 -16.60
N ASP A 76 -1.55 4.32 -16.76
CA ASP A 76 -1.65 3.56 -18.00
C ASP A 76 -1.82 2.06 -17.70
N GLU A 77 -1.62 1.21 -18.71
CA GLU A 77 -1.73 -0.25 -18.58
C GLU A 77 -0.62 -0.87 -17.72
N HIS A 78 0.49 -0.17 -17.51
CA HIS A 78 1.70 -0.66 -16.87
C HIS A 78 2.03 0.03 -15.55
N ASN A 79 1.46 1.20 -15.27
CA ASN A 79 1.89 2.04 -14.15
C ASN A 79 0.74 2.56 -13.28
N VAL A 80 1.05 2.67 -11.99
CA VAL A 80 0.27 3.41 -11.00
C VAL A 80 1.09 4.59 -10.54
N ARG A 81 0.55 5.80 -10.67
CA ARG A 81 1.19 7.02 -10.16
C ARG A 81 0.67 7.36 -8.78
N CYS A 82 1.58 7.73 -7.89
CA CYS A 82 1.28 8.23 -6.56
C CYS A 82 1.78 9.68 -6.43
N TRP A 83 0.92 10.58 -5.97
CA TRP A 83 1.25 11.97 -5.68
C TRP A 83 1.24 12.24 -4.19
N ARG A 84 2.10 13.13 -3.72
CA ARG A 84 1.95 13.78 -2.41
C ARG A 84 1.19 15.08 -2.57
N ILE A 85 0.04 15.18 -1.91
CA ILE A 85 -0.91 16.30 -2.05
C ILE A 85 -1.05 17.15 -0.77
N ALA A 86 -0.49 16.70 0.35
CA ALA A 86 -0.26 17.48 1.58
C ALA A 86 0.87 16.86 2.43
#